data_AF-A0A660A799-F1
#
_entry.id   AF-A0A660A799-F1
#
_cell.length_a   1.000
_cell.length_b   1.000
_cell.length_c   1.000
_cell.angle_alpha   90.00
_cell.angle_beta   90.00
_cell.angle_gamma   90.00
#
_symmetry.space_group_name_H-M   'P 1'
#
loop_
_entity.id
_entity.type
_entity.pdbx_description
1 polymer ?
#
loop_
_entity_poly.entity_id
_entity_poly.type
_entity_poly.pdbx_seq_one_letter_code
_entity_poly.pdbx_strand_id
1 'polypeptide(L)'
;MKTLTLSGKPYPIHEGGKVVKTEVRLIGDNGLFIPIELIGDQTAKGADDLIKEGLDAFVREYVTKYAVAESVQKVEELSLAQKEIEQNAEQAKVTAEAAEKQAKSLELVIAKSQKMANLQAIHLLTSGSKVEPDIYKGLLELIEPAKQGEYQAYDVFTVVDESHEEQAGEGNLVFVHVNEPFTYDKQTLKELEEEDKVTVIKYADLVKQD
;
A
#
# COMPACT_ATOMS: atom_id res chain seq x y z
N MET A 1 -24.89 -54.19 5.94
CA MET A 1 -23.55 -54.14 5.32
C MET A 1 -23.63 -54.90 4.01
N LYS A 2 -23.17 -54.34 2.90
CA LYS A 2 -23.07 -55.09 1.64
C LYS A 2 -22.01 -56.17 1.84
N THR A 3 -22.34 -57.43 1.60
CA THR A 3 -21.41 -58.54 1.85
C THR A 3 -20.59 -58.77 0.59
N LEU A 4 -19.28 -58.57 0.67
CA LEU A 4 -18.34 -58.98 -0.37
C LEU A 4 -17.89 -60.41 -0.08
N THR A 5 -17.86 -61.23 -1.12
CA THR A 5 -17.39 -62.63 -1.04
C THR A 5 -16.33 -62.90 -2.10
N LEU A 6 -15.50 -63.91 -1.86
CA LEU A 6 -14.50 -64.34 -2.82
C LEU A 6 -15.17 -65.08 -3.99
N SER A 7 -14.92 -64.62 -5.21
CA SER A 7 -15.36 -65.25 -6.44
C SER A 7 -14.29 -66.22 -6.95
N GLY A 8 -14.47 -67.51 -6.66
CA GLY A 8 -13.56 -68.57 -7.10
C GLY A 8 -12.26 -68.65 -6.30
N LYS A 9 -11.27 -69.37 -6.84
CA LYS A 9 -9.95 -69.51 -6.22
C LYS A 9 -9.04 -68.34 -6.60
N PRO A 10 -8.12 -67.91 -5.71
CA PRO A 10 -7.10 -66.93 -6.04
C PRO A 10 -6.25 -67.41 -7.22
N TYR A 11 -5.93 -66.51 -8.16
CA TYR A 11 -5.21 -66.86 -9.38
C TYR A 11 -3.76 -66.34 -9.33
N PRO A 12 -2.75 -67.23 -9.35
CA PRO A 12 -1.34 -66.82 -9.31
C PRO A 12 -0.87 -66.26 -10.66
N ILE A 13 -0.30 -65.06 -10.65
CA ILE A 13 0.31 -64.40 -11.80
C ILE A 13 1.82 -64.61 -11.73
N HIS A 14 2.39 -65.14 -12.82
CA HIS A 14 3.79 -65.54 -12.88
C HIS A 14 4.62 -64.59 -13.75
N GLU A 15 5.82 -64.26 -13.28
CA GLU A 15 6.87 -63.63 -14.08
C GLU A 15 8.17 -64.41 -13.87
N GLY A 16 8.86 -64.78 -14.95
CA GLY A 16 10.11 -65.55 -14.88
C GLY A 16 9.98 -66.92 -14.19
N GLY A 17 8.78 -67.53 -14.21
CA GLY A 17 8.50 -68.83 -13.59
C GLY A 17 8.25 -68.79 -12.07
N LYS A 18 8.21 -67.60 -11.45
CA LYS A 18 7.83 -67.42 -10.05
C LYS A 18 6.50 -66.68 -9.95
N VAL A 19 5.68 -67.03 -8.96
CA VAL A 19 4.46 -66.27 -8.64
C VAL A 19 4.89 -64.91 -8.07
N VAL A 20 4.55 -63.84 -8.78
CA VAL A 20 4.88 -62.46 -8.37
C VAL A 20 3.68 -61.70 -7.84
N LYS A 21 2.47 -62.12 -8.21
CA LYS A 21 1.21 -61.54 -7.75
C LYS A 21 0.13 -62.61 -7.68
N THR A 22 -0.95 -62.31 -6.98
CA THR A 22 -2.14 -63.16 -6.89
C THR A 22 -3.38 -62.31 -7.15
N GLU A 23 -4.15 -62.66 -8.18
CA GLU A 23 -5.43 -62.02 -8.44
C GLU A 23 -6.52 -62.62 -7.54
N VAL A 24 -7.20 -61.73 -6.82
CA VAL A 24 -8.34 -62.00 -5.96
C VAL A 24 -9.55 -61.31 -6.57
N ARG A 25 -10.67 -62.01 -6.68
CA ARG A 25 -11.90 -61.47 -7.28
C ARG A 25 -12.96 -61.35 -6.20
N LEU A 26 -13.39 -60.13 -5.89
CA LEU A 26 -14.45 -59.90 -4.92
C LEU A 26 -15.77 -59.68 -5.64
N ILE A 27 -16.83 -60.35 -5.20
CA ILE A 27 -18.19 -60.18 -5.71
C ILE A 27 -19.15 -59.70 -4.62
N GLY A 28 -19.91 -58.67 -4.93
CA GLY A 28 -20.99 -58.15 -4.10
C GLY A 28 -22.34 -58.78 -4.43
N ASP A 29 -23.23 -58.77 -3.45
CA ASP A 29 -24.64 -59.19 -3.56
C ASP A 29 -25.42 -58.51 -4.70
N ASN A 30 -25.02 -57.30 -5.08
CA ASN A 30 -25.59 -56.52 -6.16
C ASN A 30 -24.95 -56.73 -7.54
N GLY A 31 -24.10 -57.77 -7.69
CA GLY A 31 -23.40 -58.06 -8.94
C GLY A 31 -22.13 -57.22 -9.18
N LEU A 32 -21.70 -56.42 -8.19
CA LEU A 32 -20.41 -55.73 -8.22
C LEU A 32 -19.28 -56.76 -8.29
N PHE A 33 -18.36 -56.60 -9.24
CA PHE A 33 -17.20 -57.49 -9.42
C PHE A 33 -15.92 -56.65 -9.41
N ILE A 34 -15.00 -56.94 -8.48
CA ILE A 34 -13.75 -56.20 -8.30
C ILE A 34 -12.58 -57.19 -8.37
N PRO A 35 -11.81 -57.24 -9.48
CA PRO A 35 -10.55 -57.94 -9.54
C PRO A 35 -9.45 -57.09 -8.86
N ILE A 36 -8.64 -57.72 -8.01
CA ILE A 36 -7.61 -57.06 -7.21
C ILE A 36 -6.34 -57.90 -7.29
N GLU A 37 -5.22 -57.29 -7.69
CA GLU A 37 -3.92 -57.95 -7.67
C GLU A 37 -3.22 -57.71 -6.34
N LEU A 38 -2.99 -58.78 -5.58
CA LEU A 38 -2.15 -58.77 -4.38
C LEU A 38 -0.70 -59.05 -4.75
N ILE A 39 0.24 -58.39 -4.06
CA ILE A 39 1.67 -58.62 -4.27
C ILE A 39 2.06 -59.98 -3.67
N GLY A 40 2.83 -60.77 -4.42
CA GLY A 40 3.32 -62.09 -4.03
C GLY A 40 2.32 -63.24 -4.19
N ASP A 41 2.74 -64.43 -3.77
CA ASP A 41 1.89 -65.63 -3.73
C ASP A 41 1.00 -65.62 -2.48
N GLN A 42 -0.30 -65.46 -2.69
CA GLN A 42 -1.33 -65.47 -1.65
C GLN A 42 -2.27 -66.68 -1.80
N THR A 43 -1.96 -67.63 -2.69
CA THR A 43 -2.87 -68.72 -3.05
C THR A 43 -3.20 -69.67 -1.89
N ALA A 44 -2.35 -69.71 -0.86
CA ALA A 44 -2.52 -70.54 0.34
C ALA A 44 -3.39 -69.89 1.44
N LYS A 45 -3.79 -68.61 1.30
CA LYS A 45 -4.56 -67.89 2.31
C LYS A 45 -6.04 -68.28 2.30
N GLY A 46 -6.65 -68.15 3.47
CA GLY A 46 -8.09 -68.32 3.64
C GLY A 46 -8.89 -67.23 2.93
N ALA A 47 -10.17 -67.52 2.63
CA ALA A 47 -11.03 -66.59 1.91
C ALA A 47 -11.19 -65.25 2.64
N ASP A 48 -11.37 -65.25 3.97
CA ASP A 48 -11.54 -64.04 4.77
C ASP A 48 -10.28 -63.16 4.76
N ASP A 49 -9.10 -63.77 4.81
CA ASP A 49 -7.82 -63.06 4.72
C ASP A 49 -7.61 -62.43 3.34
N LEU A 50 -7.95 -63.17 2.27
CA LEU A 50 -7.87 -62.66 0.90
C LEU A 50 -8.85 -61.51 0.64
N ILE A 51 -10.06 -61.59 1.22
CA ILE A 51 -11.04 -60.49 1.16
C ILE A 51 -10.49 -59.25 1.87
N LYS A 52 -9.95 -59.43 3.08
CA LYS A 52 -9.37 -58.33 3.86
C LYS A 52 -8.18 -57.68 3.16
N GLU A 53 -7.24 -58.48 2.68
CA GLU A 53 -6.04 -57.99 1.98
C GLU A 53 -6.38 -57.38 0.63
N GLY A 54 -7.35 -57.96 -0.09
CA GLY A 54 -7.90 -57.40 -1.32
C GLY A 54 -8.45 -56.00 -1.09
N LEU A 55 -9.35 -55.85 -0.11
CA LEU A 55 -9.93 -54.55 0.23
C LEU A 55 -8.89 -53.54 0.68
N ASP A 56 -7.92 -53.95 1.49
CA ASP A 56 -6.82 -53.12 1.97
C ASP A 56 -5.89 -52.68 0.81
N ALA A 57 -5.62 -53.56 -0.16
CA ALA A 57 -4.90 -53.22 -1.38
C ALA A 57 -5.69 -52.27 -2.29
N PHE A 58 -6.99 -52.51 -2.47
CA PHE A 58 -7.88 -51.65 -3.26
C PHE A 58 -7.97 -50.25 -2.66
N VAL A 59 -8.16 -50.15 -1.33
CA VAL A 59 -8.16 -48.87 -0.61
C VAL A 59 -6.81 -48.18 -0.74
N ARG A 60 -5.68 -48.89 -0.57
CA ARG A 60 -4.35 -48.29 -0.77
C ARG A 60 -4.16 -47.70 -2.17
N GLU A 61 -4.52 -48.44 -3.21
CA GLU A 61 -4.35 -48.00 -4.60
C GLU A 61 -5.25 -46.79 -4.89
N TYR A 62 -6.51 -46.86 -4.48
CA TYR A 62 -7.49 -45.79 -4.69
C TYR A 62 -7.11 -44.55 -3.88
N VAL A 63 -6.81 -44.67 -2.59
CA VAL A 63 -6.36 -43.56 -1.74
C VAL A 63 -5.07 -42.94 -2.28
N THR A 64 -4.11 -43.72 -2.77
CA THR A 64 -2.87 -43.16 -3.35
C THR A 64 -3.16 -42.35 -4.61
N LYS A 65 -3.99 -42.87 -5.52
CA LYS A 65 -4.34 -42.16 -6.76
C LYS A 65 -5.13 -40.87 -6.49
N TYR A 66 -6.12 -40.93 -5.60
CA TYR A 66 -6.94 -39.78 -5.25
C TYR A 66 -6.17 -38.75 -4.42
N ALA A 67 -5.38 -39.17 -3.44
CA ALA A 67 -4.56 -38.27 -2.63
C ALA A 67 -3.50 -37.56 -3.48
N VAL A 68 -2.91 -38.22 -4.48
CA VAL A 68 -1.98 -37.58 -5.43
C VAL A 68 -2.73 -36.59 -6.33
N ALA A 69 -3.90 -36.94 -6.86
CA ALA A 69 -4.70 -36.04 -7.68
C ALA A 69 -5.16 -34.78 -6.92
N GLU A 70 -5.68 -34.94 -5.69
CA GLU A 70 -6.05 -33.83 -4.81
C GLU A 70 -4.84 -32.97 -4.44
N SER A 71 -3.68 -33.59 -4.18
CA SER A 71 -2.45 -32.86 -3.87
C SER A 71 -1.95 -32.03 -5.06
N VAL A 72 -2.00 -32.58 -6.28
CA VAL A 72 -1.63 -31.86 -7.51
C VAL A 72 -2.59 -30.70 -7.76
N GLN A 73 -3.91 -30.93 -7.61
CA GLN A 73 -4.91 -29.88 -7.74
C GLN A 73 -4.67 -28.75 -6.71
N LYS A 74 -4.42 -29.10 -5.45
CA LYS A 74 -4.15 -28.11 -4.40
C LYS A 74 -2.87 -27.32 -4.65
N VAL A 75 -1.82 -27.94 -5.19
CA VAL A 75 -0.58 -27.24 -5.59
C VAL A 75 -0.85 -26.26 -6.73
N GLU A 76 -1.67 -26.65 -7.71
CA GLU A 76 -2.05 -25.78 -8.82
C GLU A 76 -2.90 -24.58 -8.36
N GLU A 77 -3.89 -24.81 -7.48
CA GLU A 77 -4.67 -23.75 -6.84
C GLU A 77 -3.80 -22.78 -6.04
N LEU A 78 -2.85 -23.30 -5.23
CA LEU A 78 -1.90 -22.47 -4.49
C LEU A 78 -0.97 -21.67 -5.41
N SER A 79 -0.53 -22.26 -6.53
CA SER A 79 0.30 -21.57 -7.52
C SER A 79 -0.44 -20.43 -8.20
N LEU A 80 -1.72 -20.61 -8.52
CA LEU A 80 -2.56 -19.55 -9.09
C LEU A 80 -2.81 -18.42 -8.06
N ALA A 81 -3.11 -18.78 -6.81
CA ALA A 81 -3.29 -17.82 -5.74
C ALA A 81 -2.00 -17.01 -5.46
N GLN A 82 -0.84 -17.65 -5.48
CA GLN A 82 0.46 -16.96 -5.35
C GLN A 82 0.67 -15.96 -6.50
N LYS A 83 0.40 -16.37 -7.74
CA LYS A 83 0.51 -15.48 -8.90
C LYS A 83 -0.44 -14.28 -8.80
N GLU A 84 -1.66 -14.49 -8.34
CA GLU A 84 -2.63 -13.41 -8.10
C GLU A 84 -2.15 -12.45 -7.00
N ILE A 85 -1.61 -12.98 -5.89
CA ILE A 85 -1.02 -12.16 -4.82
C ILE A 85 0.16 -11.34 -5.35
N GLU A 86 1.07 -11.93 -6.14
CA GLU A 86 2.21 -11.22 -6.73
C GLU A 86 1.75 -10.12 -7.70
N GLN A 87 0.78 -10.40 -8.57
CA GLN A 87 0.20 -9.41 -9.47
C GLN A 87 -0.47 -8.26 -8.71
N ASN A 88 -1.24 -8.58 -7.67
CA ASN A 88 -1.88 -7.59 -6.83
C ASN A 88 -0.85 -6.73 -6.05
N ALA A 89 0.23 -7.34 -5.56
CA ALA A 89 1.31 -6.64 -4.87
C ALA A 89 2.06 -5.68 -5.82
N GLU A 90 2.37 -6.10 -7.05
CA GLU A 90 3.02 -5.24 -8.03
C GLU A 90 2.11 -4.09 -8.47
N GLN A 91 0.82 -4.34 -8.70
CA GLN A 91 -0.14 -3.28 -9.02
C GLN A 91 -0.30 -2.27 -7.88
N ALA A 92 -0.33 -2.74 -6.63
CA ALA A 92 -0.37 -1.87 -5.45
C ALA A 92 0.88 -1.00 -5.34
N LYS A 93 2.06 -1.56 -5.60
CA LYS A 93 3.34 -0.83 -5.62
C LYS A 93 3.36 0.25 -6.70
N VAL A 94 2.99 -0.07 -7.94
CA VAL A 94 2.92 0.92 -9.05
C VAL A 94 1.95 2.05 -8.71
N THR A 95 0.81 1.74 -8.09
CA THR A 95 -0.19 2.72 -7.70
C THR A 95 0.34 3.64 -6.58
N ALA A 96 1.03 3.08 -5.58
CA ALA A 96 1.67 3.84 -4.51
C ALA A 96 2.78 4.77 -5.04
N GLU A 97 3.65 4.26 -5.92
CA GLU A 97 4.71 5.06 -6.55
C GLU A 97 4.14 6.20 -7.41
N ALA A 98 3.05 5.96 -8.13
CA ALA A 98 2.35 6.98 -8.91
C ALA A 98 1.73 8.05 -8.00
N ALA A 99 1.09 7.64 -6.90
CA ALA A 99 0.53 8.56 -5.92
C ALA A 99 1.62 9.40 -5.23
N GLU A 100 2.76 8.81 -4.87
CA GLU A 100 3.90 9.54 -4.30
C GLU A 100 4.48 10.56 -5.29
N LYS A 101 4.65 10.18 -6.56
CA LYS A 101 5.08 11.10 -7.62
C LYS A 101 4.10 12.26 -7.80
N GLN A 102 2.79 11.97 -7.78
CA GLN A 102 1.76 12.99 -7.89
C GLN A 102 1.75 13.92 -6.66
N ALA A 103 1.90 13.38 -5.46
CA ALA A 103 2.01 14.15 -4.22
C ALA A 103 3.21 15.10 -4.26
N LYS A 104 4.41 14.60 -4.61
CA LYS A 104 5.61 15.43 -4.79
C LYS A 104 5.41 16.50 -5.87
N SER A 105 4.74 16.16 -6.98
CA SER A 105 4.42 17.15 -8.01
C SER A 105 3.46 18.23 -7.50
N LEU A 106 2.46 17.86 -6.71
CA LEU A 106 1.51 18.82 -6.12
C LEU A 106 2.21 19.71 -5.09
N GLU A 107 3.08 19.17 -4.23
CA GLU A 107 3.90 19.94 -3.30
C GLU A 107 4.75 20.99 -4.04
N LEU A 108 5.40 20.59 -5.15
CA LEU A 108 6.17 21.51 -5.98
C LEU A 108 5.32 22.62 -6.61
N VAL A 109 4.09 22.30 -7.04
CA VAL A 109 3.14 23.28 -7.58
C VAL A 109 2.69 24.25 -6.49
N ILE A 110 2.34 23.74 -5.30
CA ILE A 110 1.95 24.56 -4.15
C ILE A 110 3.09 25.51 -3.76
N ALA A 111 4.33 25.00 -3.64
CA ALA A 111 5.49 25.81 -3.29
C ALA A 111 5.77 26.91 -4.34
N LYS A 112 5.65 26.61 -5.64
CA LYS A 112 5.81 27.60 -6.70
C LYS A 112 4.70 28.65 -6.70
N SER A 113 3.45 28.23 -6.49
CA SER A 113 2.31 29.14 -6.39
C SER A 113 2.45 30.06 -5.17
N GLN A 114 2.87 29.54 -4.03
CA GLN A 114 3.16 30.35 -2.84
C GLN A 114 4.27 31.36 -3.12
N LYS A 115 5.38 30.94 -3.75
CA LYS A 115 6.46 31.85 -4.11
C LYS A 115 5.99 32.95 -5.07
N MET A 116 5.12 32.62 -6.03
CA MET A 116 4.53 33.61 -6.94
C MET A 116 3.65 34.60 -6.19
N ALA A 117 2.82 34.13 -5.26
CA ALA A 117 2.00 34.99 -4.40
C ALA A 117 2.87 35.93 -3.55
N ASN A 118 3.95 35.42 -2.94
CA ASN A 118 4.89 36.24 -2.17
C ASN A 118 5.51 37.35 -3.05
N LEU A 119 5.95 37.03 -4.28
CA LEU A 119 6.50 38.03 -5.20
C LEU A 119 5.48 39.08 -5.62
N GLN A 120 4.21 38.70 -5.81
CA GLN A 120 3.13 39.64 -6.10
C GLN A 120 2.85 40.57 -4.91
N ALA A 121 2.85 40.03 -3.69
CA ALA A 121 2.69 40.81 -2.47
C ALA A 121 3.83 41.83 -2.30
N ILE A 122 5.08 41.39 -2.47
CA ILE A 122 6.26 42.28 -2.46
C ILE A 122 6.07 43.38 -3.51
N HIS A 123 5.77 43.02 -4.77
CA HIS A 123 5.60 44.02 -5.82
C HIS A 123 4.50 45.04 -5.51
N LEU A 124 3.33 44.58 -5.03
CA LEU A 124 2.22 45.47 -4.67
C LEU A 124 2.65 46.48 -3.59
N LEU A 125 3.30 46.01 -2.54
CA LEU A 125 3.66 46.82 -1.37
C LEU A 125 4.92 47.68 -1.57
N THR A 126 5.81 47.32 -2.50
CA THR A 126 7.06 48.07 -2.75
C THR A 126 7.03 48.91 -4.04
N SER A 127 6.03 48.76 -4.90
CA SER A 127 5.94 49.50 -6.18
C SER A 127 5.57 50.98 -6.04
N GLY A 128 5.12 51.39 -4.85
CA GLY A 128 4.55 52.71 -4.59
C GLY A 128 3.16 52.94 -5.19
N SER A 129 2.47 51.85 -5.52
CA SER A 129 1.05 51.89 -5.87
C SER A 129 0.21 52.24 -4.63
N LYS A 130 -0.88 53.00 -4.81
CA LYS A 130 -1.86 53.20 -3.74
C LYS A 130 -2.54 51.87 -3.41
N VAL A 131 -2.47 51.46 -2.15
CA VAL A 131 -3.09 50.23 -1.64
C VAL A 131 -4.23 50.62 -0.70
N GLU A 132 -5.42 50.10 -0.97
CA GLU A 132 -6.60 50.31 -0.13
C GLU A 132 -6.42 49.57 1.22
N PRO A 133 -6.91 50.12 2.35
CA PRO A 133 -6.65 49.56 3.68
C PRO A 133 -7.20 48.14 3.86
N ASP A 134 -8.38 47.86 3.30
CA ASP A 134 -9.00 46.54 3.30
C ASP A 134 -8.24 45.52 2.42
N ILE A 135 -7.67 45.97 1.30
CA ILE A 135 -6.79 45.16 0.45
C ILE A 135 -5.47 44.85 1.17
N TYR A 136 -4.88 45.82 1.86
CA TYR A 136 -3.69 45.60 2.70
C TYR A 136 -4.00 44.56 3.79
N LYS A 137 -5.08 44.76 4.55
CA LYS A 137 -5.50 43.83 5.60
C LYS A 137 -5.72 42.42 5.07
N GLY A 138 -6.52 42.27 4.02
CA GLY A 138 -6.85 40.98 3.43
C GLY A 138 -5.62 40.25 2.86
N LEU A 139 -4.67 40.99 2.29
CA LEU A 139 -3.40 40.41 1.84
C LEU A 139 -2.60 39.82 3.01
N LEU A 140 -2.46 40.59 4.10
CA LEU A 140 -1.65 40.17 5.25
C LEU A 140 -2.30 39.01 6.01
N GLU A 141 -3.63 38.93 6.09
CA GLU A 141 -4.35 37.79 6.70
C GLU A 141 -4.11 36.46 5.95
N LEU A 142 -3.73 36.51 4.68
CA LEU A 142 -3.39 35.32 3.87
C LEU A 142 -1.92 34.89 4.00
N ILE A 143 -1.05 35.76 4.52
CA ILE A 143 0.38 35.49 4.69
C ILE A 143 0.60 34.84 6.05
N GLU A 144 1.44 33.80 6.10
CA GLU A 144 1.73 33.12 7.34
C GLU A 144 2.38 34.06 8.38
N PRO A 145 1.99 33.97 9.66
CA PRO A 145 2.65 34.70 10.73
C PRO A 145 4.09 34.19 10.93
N ALA A 146 4.94 35.05 11.50
CA ALA A 146 6.32 34.71 11.81
C ALA A 146 6.44 33.40 12.62
N LYS A 147 7.33 32.52 12.19
CA LYS A 147 7.67 31.26 12.85
C LYS A 147 9.17 31.23 13.11
N GLN A 148 9.59 30.75 14.26
CA GLN A 148 11.01 30.57 14.56
C GLN A 148 11.65 29.67 13.50
N GLY A 149 12.73 30.14 12.87
CA GLY A 149 13.40 29.39 11.80
C GLY A 149 14.24 30.24 10.86
N GLU A 150 14.82 29.56 9.87
CA GLU A 150 15.54 30.19 8.77
C GLU A 150 14.57 30.62 7.68
N TYR A 151 14.75 31.84 7.19
CA TYR A 151 14.04 32.39 6.06
C TYR A 151 15.00 32.67 4.92
N GLN A 152 14.52 32.47 3.69
CA GLN A 152 15.25 32.72 2.46
C GLN A 152 14.85 34.07 1.86
N ALA A 153 15.69 34.60 0.97
CA ALA A 153 15.35 35.79 0.21
C ALA A 153 14.01 35.62 -0.53
N TYR A 154 13.18 36.66 -0.51
CA TYR A 154 11.81 36.71 -1.02
C TYR A 154 10.76 35.92 -0.22
N ASP A 155 11.13 35.31 0.91
CA ASP A 155 10.13 34.87 1.86
C ASP A 155 9.45 36.09 2.49
N VAL A 156 8.19 35.90 2.87
CA VAL A 156 7.36 36.93 3.50
C VAL A 156 6.65 36.31 4.69
N PHE A 157 6.40 37.12 5.70
CA PHE A 157 5.61 36.73 6.87
C PHE A 157 4.94 37.96 7.49
N THR A 158 3.99 37.72 8.37
CA THR A 158 3.32 38.79 9.13
C THR A 158 3.73 38.81 10.59
N VAL A 159 3.76 40.01 11.16
CA VAL A 159 3.93 40.27 12.58
C VAL A 159 2.80 41.16 13.05
N VAL A 160 2.34 40.99 14.28
CA VAL A 160 1.34 41.87 14.90
C VAL A 160 2.04 43.09 15.49
N ASP A 161 1.62 44.29 15.11
CA ASP A 161 1.97 45.52 15.83
C ASP A 161 0.99 45.72 16.99
N GLU A 162 1.36 45.23 18.18
CA GLU A 162 0.54 45.36 19.39
C GLU A 162 0.32 46.81 19.83
N SER A 163 1.14 47.75 19.34
CA SER A 163 1.06 49.17 19.67
C SER A 163 0.23 49.99 18.67
N HIS A 164 -0.21 49.37 17.58
CA HIS A 164 -0.95 50.04 16.52
C HIS A 164 -2.45 50.08 16.81
N GLU A 165 -3.03 51.28 16.78
CA GLU A 165 -4.47 51.49 16.77
C GLU A 165 -4.93 51.72 15.31
N GLU A 166 -5.84 50.88 14.84
CA GLU A 166 -6.36 50.91 13.46
C GLU A 166 -6.99 52.27 13.12
N GLN A 167 -6.56 52.87 12.01
CA GLN A 167 -6.99 54.23 11.62
C GLN A 167 -7.96 54.25 10.43
N ALA A 168 -7.87 53.26 9.54
CA ALA A 168 -8.57 53.21 8.26
C ALA A 168 -9.19 51.84 7.93
N GLY A 169 -9.12 50.87 8.85
CA GLY A 169 -9.62 49.50 8.61
C GLY A 169 -8.55 48.52 8.12
N GLU A 170 -7.28 48.89 8.23
CA GLU A 170 -6.09 48.17 7.76
C GLU A 170 -5.65 47.01 8.67
N GLY A 171 -6.25 46.89 9.85
CA GLY A 171 -5.83 45.94 10.89
C GLY A 171 -4.51 46.33 11.58
N ASN A 172 -3.90 45.35 12.26
CA ASN A 172 -2.67 45.51 13.04
C ASN A 172 -1.53 44.60 12.56
N LEU A 173 -1.69 43.92 11.42
CA LEU A 173 -0.64 43.12 10.83
C LEU A 173 0.35 44.02 10.07
N VAL A 174 1.61 43.66 10.18
CA VAL A 174 2.72 44.30 9.48
C VAL A 174 3.37 43.28 8.56
N PHE A 175 3.63 43.72 7.33
CA PHE A 175 4.27 42.90 6.32
C PHE A 175 5.78 42.93 6.50
N VAL A 176 6.40 41.77 6.51
CA VAL A 176 7.86 41.64 6.54
C VAL A 176 8.30 40.82 5.34
N HIS A 177 9.20 41.36 4.53
CA HIS A 177 9.84 40.61 3.46
C HIS A 177 11.34 40.50 3.64
N VAL A 178 11.87 39.36 3.27
CA VAL A 178 13.28 39.01 3.48
C VAL A 178 14.09 39.38 2.26
N ASN A 179 15.05 40.30 2.44
CA ASN A 179 15.96 40.74 1.39
C ASN A 179 17.12 39.74 1.23
N GLU A 180 17.65 39.27 2.35
CA GLU A 180 18.77 38.32 2.42
C GLU A 180 18.47 37.23 3.45
N PRO A 181 19.01 36.01 3.29
CA PRO A 181 18.78 34.93 4.26
C PRO A 181 19.06 35.37 5.71
N PHE A 182 18.06 35.17 6.58
CA PHE A 182 18.11 35.56 7.97
C PHE A 182 17.39 34.53 8.86
N THR A 183 17.64 34.57 10.17
CA THR A 183 17.01 33.69 11.14
C THR A 183 16.09 34.50 12.03
N TYR A 184 14.80 34.16 12.01
CA TYR A 184 13.84 34.68 12.96
C TYR A 184 13.81 33.76 14.19
N ASP A 185 13.97 34.34 15.37
CA ASP A 185 13.79 33.67 16.65
C ASP A 185 12.57 34.25 17.37
N LYS A 186 12.75 35.42 17.99
CA LYS A 186 11.72 36.15 18.75
C LYS A 186 11.91 37.66 18.62
N GLN A 187 12.52 38.11 17.52
CA GLN A 187 12.72 39.53 17.27
C GLN A 187 11.35 40.23 17.32
N THR A 188 11.27 41.28 18.12
CA THR A 188 10.14 42.20 18.16
C THR A 188 10.04 42.98 16.85
N LEU A 189 8.87 43.57 16.60
CA LEU A 189 8.68 44.40 15.41
C LEU A 189 9.73 45.51 15.29
N LYS A 190 10.13 46.13 16.40
CA LYS A 190 11.18 47.18 16.40
C LYS A 190 12.55 46.63 16.03
N GLU A 191 12.91 45.44 16.52
CA GLU A 191 14.17 44.79 16.16
C GLU A 191 14.19 44.39 14.67
N LEU A 192 13.03 44.04 14.10
CA LEU A 192 12.91 43.78 12.66
C LEU A 192 13.01 45.06 11.82
N GLU A 193 12.50 46.19 12.31
CA GLU A 193 12.65 47.49 11.63
C GLU A 193 14.10 47.97 11.57
N GLU A 194 14.95 47.51 12.51
CA GLU A 194 16.39 47.81 12.57
C GLU A 194 17.26 46.76 11.85
N GLU A 195 16.67 45.68 11.32
CA GLU A 195 17.40 44.58 10.66
C GLU A 195 17.52 44.81 9.15
N ASP A 196 18.75 45.07 8.68
CA ASP A 196 19.06 45.36 7.27
C ASP A 196 18.67 44.24 6.30
N LYS A 197 18.58 42.99 6.78
CA LYS A 197 18.25 41.82 5.95
C LYS A 197 16.76 41.66 5.67
N VAL A 198 15.91 42.44 6.32
CA VAL A 198 14.46 42.42 6.09
C VAL A 198 13.97 43.83 5.81
N THR A 199 12.78 43.91 5.23
CA THR A 199 12.05 45.16 5.08
C THR A 199 10.72 45.00 5.77
N VAL A 200 10.42 45.94 6.66
CA VAL A 200 9.14 46.04 7.35
C VAL A 200 8.31 47.10 6.66
N ILE A 201 7.07 46.76 6.31
CA ILE A 201 6.12 47.67 5.64
C ILE A 201 4.86 47.76 6.48
N LYS A 202 4.61 48.93 7.06
CA LYS A 202 3.34 49.25 7.71
C LYS A 202 2.43 49.96 6.72
N TYR A 203 1.11 49.87 6.93
CA TYR A 203 0.16 50.59 6.09
C TYR A 203 0.44 52.10 6.03
N ALA A 204 0.85 52.70 7.16
CA ALA A 204 1.23 54.11 7.23
C ALA A 204 2.36 54.49 6.26
N ASP A 205 3.23 53.56 5.87
CA ASP A 205 4.36 53.82 4.96
C ASP A 205 3.91 53.81 3.49
N LEU A 206 2.77 53.21 3.19
CA LEU A 206 2.14 53.21 1.87
C LEU A 206 1.39 54.52 1.60
N VAL A 207 0.88 55.15 2.65
CA VAL A 207 0.09 56.40 2.56
C VAL A 207 0.98 57.65 2.55
N LYS A 208 2.21 57.57 3.09
CA LYS A 208 3.17 58.70 3.14
C LYS A 208 3.90 58.98 1.82
N GLN A 209 3.64 58.23 0.76
CA GLN A 209 4.39 58.34 -0.51
C GLN A 209 3.96 59.49 -1.44
N ASP A 210 3.24 60.49 -0.92
CA ASP A 210 2.85 61.71 -1.64
C ASP A 210 3.83 62.88 -1.39
#